data_AF-A0A433QUG6-F1
#
_entry.id   AF-A0A433QUG6-F1
#
_cell.length_a   1.000
_cell.length_b   1.000
_cell.length_c   1.000
_cell.angle_alpha   90.00
_cell.angle_beta   90.00
_cell.angle_gamma   90.00
#
_symmetry.space_group_name_H-M   'P 1'
#
loop_
_entity.id
_entity.type
_entity.pdbx_description
1 polymer ?
#
loop_
_entity_poly.entity_id
_entity_poly.type
_entity_poly.pdbx_seq_one_letter_code
_entity_poly.pdbx_strand_id
1 'polypeptide(L)'
;MLVANHARRELAWPSTFPSPTTVLPLLPLPEAIMFSSLRTASALYARAARPAIRQQKRHLSIHEYLSVDLLRKYGVNTPRGAVAKTPNEAFEIASKLGTEDMVIKAQVLAGGRGKGHFDSGLKGGVRTIFS
;
A
#
# COMPACT_ATOMS: atom_id res chain seq x y z
N MET A 1 5.11 -3.46 20.31
CA MET A 1 3.90 -2.88 19.67
C MET A 1 4.29 -1.59 18.95
N LEU A 2 3.50 -1.13 17.97
CA LEU A 2 3.67 0.18 17.33
C LEU A 2 2.68 1.16 17.97
N VAL A 3 3.19 2.28 18.47
CA VAL A 3 2.38 3.42 18.94
C VAL A 3 2.48 4.50 17.88
N ALA A 4 1.35 4.94 17.34
CA ALA A 4 1.32 5.92 16.27
C ALA A 4 0.10 6.84 16.39
N ASN A 5 0.18 8.03 15.81
CA ASN A 5 -0.99 8.89 15.68
C ASN A 5 -1.99 8.26 14.72
N HIS A 6 -3.27 8.41 15.01
CA HIS A 6 -4.31 7.98 14.09
C HIS A 6 -4.26 8.87 12.84
N ALA A 7 -4.18 8.27 11.67
CA ALA A 7 -3.91 8.95 10.40
C ALA A 7 -5.11 9.74 9.85
N ARG A 8 -5.98 10.29 10.71
CA ARG A 8 -7.32 10.77 10.35
C ARG A 8 -7.35 12.21 9.82
N ARG A 9 -6.25 12.73 9.25
CA ARG A 9 -6.23 14.05 8.60
C ARG A 9 -5.58 13.96 7.22
N GLU A 10 -6.47 13.95 6.23
CA GLU A 10 -6.30 14.27 4.80
C GLU A 10 -4.99 13.89 4.12
N LEU A 11 -4.98 12.68 3.55
CA LEU A 11 -4.22 12.38 2.34
C LEU A 11 -4.81 13.20 1.17
N ALA A 12 -4.43 14.47 1.06
CA ALA A 12 -4.48 15.16 -0.22
C ALA A 12 -3.49 14.46 -1.14
N TRP A 13 -3.97 13.55 -1.99
CA TRP A 13 -3.19 13.03 -3.09
C TRP A 13 -2.83 14.21 -4.01
N PRO A 14 -1.55 14.45 -4.34
CA PRO A 14 -1.22 15.45 -5.34
C PRO A 14 -1.93 15.08 -6.64
N SER A 15 -2.67 16.02 -7.23
CA SER A 15 -3.50 15.83 -8.42
C SER A 15 -2.71 15.55 -9.70
N THR A 16 -1.37 15.53 -9.62
CA THR A 16 -0.49 15.39 -10.77
C THR A 16 0.60 14.35 -10.49
N PHE A 17 0.30 13.10 -10.83
CA PHE A 17 1.34 12.15 -11.19
C PHE A 17 1.72 12.41 -12.65
N PRO A 18 3.00 12.63 -12.99
CA PRO A 18 3.40 12.69 -14.39
C PRO A 18 3.15 11.32 -15.04
N SER A 19 2.31 11.28 -16.07
CA SER A 19 2.09 10.06 -16.85
C SER A 19 3.38 9.69 -17.61
N PRO A 20 3.79 8.42 -17.64
CA PRO A 20 4.83 7.98 -18.55
C PRO A 20 4.19 7.79 -19.93
N THR A 21 3.95 8.88 -20.65
CA THR A 21 3.42 8.79 -22.01
C THR A 21 3.90 9.94 -22.88
N THR A 22 5.22 10.01 -23.08
CA THR A 22 5.76 10.64 -24.30
C THR A 22 5.66 9.60 -25.42
N VAL A 23 4.50 9.51 -26.06
CA VAL A 23 4.38 8.81 -27.34
C VAL A 23 5.01 9.69 -28.42
N LEU A 24 6.03 9.16 -29.09
CA LEU A 24 6.60 9.74 -30.30
C LEU A 24 5.50 9.84 -31.39
N PRO A 25 5.43 10.94 -32.16
CA PRO A 25 4.46 11.03 -33.25
C PRO A 25 4.86 10.08 -34.37
N LEU A 26 4.01 9.09 -34.67
CA LEU A 26 4.12 8.29 -35.89
C LEU A 26 3.64 9.13 -37.08
N LEU A 27 4.47 9.21 -38.11
CA LEU A 27 4.15 9.76 -39.43
C LEU A 27 2.94 9.03 -40.06
N PRO A 28 2.04 9.74 -40.77
CA PRO A 28 0.91 9.12 -41.44
C PRO A 28 1.37 8.42 -42.73
N LEU A 29 0.90 7.19 -42.94
CA LEU A 29 1.00 6.48 -44.23
C LEU A 29 -0.28 6.68 -45.04
N PRO A 30 -0.20 6.67 -46.39
CA PRO A 30 -1.25 7.15 -47.27
C PRO A 30 -2.46 6.20 -47.33
N GLU A 31 -3.63 6.80 -47.59
CA GLU A 31 -4.90 6.11 -47.75
C GLU A 31 -4.94 5.24 -49.01
N ALA A 32 -5.43 4.01 -48.86
CA ALA A 32 -6.69 3.53 -49.44
C ALA A 32 -6.64 2.03 -49.80
N ILE A 33 -7.84 1.46 -49.85
CA ILE A 33 -8.29 0.26 -50.56
C ILE A 33 -8.64 -0.94 -49.67
N MET A 34 -9.92 -1.30 -49.82
CA MET A 34 -10.67 -2.40 -49.23
C MET A 34 -9.91 -3.73 -49.08
N PHE A 35 -9.97 -4.31 -47.88
CA PHE A 35 -10.18 -5.75 -47.69
C PHE A 35 -11.07 -5.98 -46.46
N SER A 36 -12.35 -6.29 -46.69
CA SER A 36 -13.36 -6.51 -45.66
C SER A 36 -13.44 -7.97 -45.16
N SER A 37 -12.42 -8.81 -45.35
CA SER A 37 -12.51 -10.25 -45.04
C SER A 37 -11.38 -10.84 -44.16
N LEU A 38 -10.59 -10.02 -43.45
CA LEU A 38 -9.48 -10.52 -42.61
C LEU A 38 -9.43 -9.94 -41.19
N ARG A 39 -10.53 -9.35 -40.68
CA ARG A 39 -10.58 -8.89 -39.27
C ARG A 39 -10.98 -9.98 -38.28
N THR A 40 -11.59 -11.07 -38.74
CA THR A 40 -12.07 -12.16 -37.87
C THR A 40 -10.93 -13.10 -37.43
N ALA A 41 -9.91 -13.28 -38.28
CA ALA A 41 -8.80 -14.19 -38.00
C ALA A 41 -7.79 -13.60 -36.98
N SER A 42 -7.55 -12.28 -36.99
CA SER A 42 -6.60 -11.66 -36.04
C SER A 42 -7.15 -11.63 -34.61
N ALA A 43 -8.47 -11.47 -34.44
CA ALA A 43 -9.12 -11.50 -33.13
C ALA A 43 -9.04 -12.90 -32.47
N LEU A 44 -9.11 -13.96 -33.27
CA LEU A 44 -8.95 -15.34 -32.80
C LEU A 44 -7.47 -15.68 -32.52
N TYR A 45 -6.54 -15.25 -33.37
CA TYR A 45 -5.10 -15.47 -33.16
C TYR A 45 -4.55 -14.69 -31.95
N ALA A 46 -5.01 -13.45 -31.72
CA ALA A 46 -4.63 -12.63 -30.58
C ALA A 46 -5.12 -13.19 -29.23
N ARG A 47 -6.16 -14.04 -29.22
CA ARG A 47 -6.67 -14.71 -28.02
C ARG A 47 -5.96 -16.03 -27.74
N ALA A 48 -5.43 -16.70 -28.77
CA ALA A 48 -4.77 -17.99 -28.66
C ALA A 48 -3.30 -17.93 -28.18
N ALA A 49 -2.64 -16.77 -28.30
CA ALA A 49 -1.19 -16.67 -28.11
C ALA A 49 -0.75 -15.59 -27.10
N ARG A 50 -1.55 -15.32 -26.05
CA ARG A 50 -1.00 -14.61 -24.87
C ARG A 50 -0.32 -15.65 -23.99
N PRO A 51 1.03 -15.72 -23.95
CA PRO A 51 1.68 -16.52 -22.92
C PRO A 51 1.13 -16.03 -21.58
N ALA A 52 0.62 -16.95 -20.77
CA ALA A 52 0.22 -16.62 -19.41
C ALA A 52 1.47 -16.07 -18.73
N ILE A 53 1.57 -14.75 -18.59
CA ILE A 53 2.68 -14.11 -17.89
C ILE A 53 2.62 -14.68 -16.48
N ARG A 54 3.54 -15.60 -16.18
CA ARG A 54 3.63 -16.23 -14.88
C ARG A 54 3.98 -15.12 -13.91
N GLN A 55 2.97 -14.62 -13.21
CA GLN A 55 3.14 -13.53 -12.26
C GLN A 55 4.22 -13.95 -11.25
N GLN A 56 5.26 -13.14 -11.12
CA GLN A 56 6.33 -13.39 -10.17
C GLN A 56 5.72 -13.52 -8.77
N LYS A 57 5.82 -14.70 -8.15
CA LYS A 57 5.41 -14.89 -6.76
C LYS A 57 6.47 -14.26 -5.87
N ARG A 58 6.12 -13.16 -5.19
CA ARG A 58 7.02 -12.46 -4.28
C ARG A 58 6.75 -12.95 -2.85
N HIS A 59 7.75 -13.59 -2.25
CA HIS A 59 7.71 -14.08 -0.89
C HIS A 59 8.22 -12.99 0.08
N LEU A 60 7.53 -11.85 0.12
CA LEU A 60 7.91 -10.71 0.96
C LEU A 60 6.83 -10.42 2.01
N SER A 61 7.20 -10.60 3.27
CA SER A 61 6.40 -10.21 4.43
C SER A 61 7.27 -9.33 5.33
N ILE A 62 6.88 -8.08 5.52
CA ILE A 62 7.56 -7.12 6.39
C ILE A 62 6.58 -6.53 7.40
N HIS A 63 7.08 -6.20 8.58
CA HIS A 63 6.27 -5.56 9.62
C HIS A 63 5.85 -4.15 9.21
N GLU A 64 4.70 -3.70 9.73
CA GLU A 64 4.12 -2.40 9.40
C GLU A 64 5.10 -1.24 9.67
N TYR A 65 5.82 -1.27 10.79
CA TYR A 65 6.76 -0.21 11.13
C TYR A 65 7.91 -0.11 10.12
N LEU A 66 8.42 -1.24 9.62
CA LEU A 66 9.48 -1.27 8.61
C LEU A 66 9.00 -0.70 7.27
N SER A 67 7.77 -1.06 6.87
CA SER A 67 7.14 -0.50 5.67
C SER A 67 6.98 1.01 5.78
N VAL A 68 6.49 1.49 6.93
CA VAL A 68 6.28 2.92 7.19
C VAL A 68 7.61 3.68 7.21
N ASP A 69 8.64 3.13 7.86
CA ASP A 69 9.97 3.75 7.90
C ASP A 69 10.61 3.81 6.52
N LEU A 70 10.43 2.78 5.69
CA LEU A 70 10.88 2.78 4.30
C LEU A 70 10.18 3.88 3.50
N LEU A 71 8.85 3.97 3.58
CA LEU A 71 8.07 5.01 2.91
C LEU A 71 8.51 6.42 3.35
N ARG A 72 8.74 6.62 4.64
CA ARG A 72 9.21 7.90 5.19
C ARG A 72 10.58 8.31 4.65
N LYS A 73 11.51 7.35 4.50
CA LYS A 73 12.85 7.60 3.90
C LYS A 73 12.76 8.12 2.46
N TYR A 74 11.71 7.77 1.73
CA TYR A 74 11.48 8.24 0.36
C TYR A 74 10.50 9.43 0.29
N GLY A 75 10.26 10.12 1.41
CA GLY A 75 9.44 11.34 1.43
C GLY A 75 7.92 11.11 1.35
N VAL A 76 7.46 9.86 1.47
CA VAL A 76 6.02 9.57 1.51
C VAL A 76 5.47 9.97 2.88
N ASN A 77 4.43 10.81 2.88
CA ASN A 77 3.78 11.22 4.11
C ASN A 77 3.14 10.01 4.80
N THR A 78 3.59 9.73 6.02
CA THR A 78 3.15 8.58 6.81
C THR A 78 2.84 9.01 8.25
N PRO A 79 1.99 8.25 8.98
CA PRO A 79 1.70 8.57 10.37
C PRO A 79 2.98 8.58 11.21
N ARG A 80 3.07 9.57 12.11
CA ARG A 80 4.13 9.62 13.12
C ARG A 80 3.89 8.52 14.16
N GLY A 81 4.94 7.80 14.51
CA GLY A 81 4.87 6.71 15.47
C GLY A 81 6.19 6.00 15.60
N ALA A 82 6.33 5.18 16.65
CA ALA A 82 7.52 4.40 16.94
C ALA A 82 7.16 3.04 17.55
N VAL A 83 8.09 2.09 17.44
CA VAL A 83 7.94 0.76 18.02
C VAL A 83 8.43 0.77 19.46
N ALA A 84 7.60 0.22 20.35
CA ALA A 84 7.94 -0.10 21.73
C ALA A 84 8.14 -1.61 21.90
N LYS A 85 9.17 -2.01 22.63
CA LYS A 85 9.40 -3.39 23.10
C LYS A 85 8.85 -3.60 24.52
N THR A 86 8.81 -2.54 25.33
CA THR A 86 8.31 -2.59 26.70
C THR A 86 7.06 -1.70 26.88
N PRO A 87 6.23 -1.95 27.90
CA PRO A 87 5.08 -1.09 28.22
C PRO A 87 5.50 0.35 28.54
N ASN A 88 6.60 0.53 29.28
CA ASN A 88 7.15 1.85 29.62
C ASN A 88 7.56 2.63 28.36
N GLU A 89 8.25 1.99 27.41
CA GLU A 89 8.57 2.62 26.13
C GLU A 89 7.31 3.04 25.36
N ALA A 90 6.25 2.23 25.41
CA ALA A 90 4.99 2.57 24.75
C ALA A 90 4.35 3.83 25.35
N PHE A 91 4.40 3.96 26.68
CA PHE A 91 3.93 5.13 27.39
C PHE A 91 4.77 6.39 27.07
N GLU A 92 6.09 6.26 27.05
CA GLU A 92 6.99 7.36 26.67
C GLU A 92 6.76 7.83 25.24
N ILE A 93 6.59 6.90 24.29
CA ILE A 93 6.31 7.24 22.89
C ILE A 93 4.95 7.93 22.77
N ALA A 94 3.93 7.43 23.46
CA ALA A 94 2.61 8.07 23.50
C ALA A 94 2.71 9.51 24.05
N SER A 95 3.45 9.70 25.14
CA SER A 95 3.71 11.02 25.74
C SER A 95 4.44 11.96 24.78
N LYS A 96 5.45 11.46 24.05
CA LYS A 96 6.22 12.23 23.05
C LYS A 96 5.39 12.60 21.82
N LEU A 97 4.42 11.79 21.44
CA LEU A 97 3.53 12.08 20.30
C LEU A 97 2.59 13.25 20.60
N GLY A 98 2.17 13.40 21.87
CA GLY A 98 1.44 14.57 22.35
C GLY A 98 0.11 14.82 21.63
N THR A 99 -0.54 13.77 21.12
CA THR A 99 -1.82 13.88 20.41
C THR A 99 -2.90 13.08 21.12
N GLU A 100 -4.13 13.60 21.07
CA GLU A 100 -5.31 12.97 21.67
C GLU A 100 -5.81 11.74 20.89
N ASP A 101 -5.46 11.60 19.61
CA ASP A 101 -5.92 10.49 18.76
C ASP A 101 -4.73 9.59 18.37
N MET A 102 -4.50 8.55 19.17
CA MET A 102 -3.41 7.60 18.98
C MET A 102 -3.93 6.17 18.79
N VAL A 103 -3.11 5.33 18.19
CA VAL A 103 -3.37 3.90 18.00
C VAL A 103 -2.17 3.08 18.44
N ILE A 104 -2.44 2.05 19.25
CA ILE A 104 -1.49 0.99 19.54
C ILE A 104 -1.83 -0.24 18.69
N LYS A 105 -0.83 -0.74 17.98
CA LYS A 105 -0.95 -1.87 17.05
C LYS A 105 0.04 -2.98 17.40
N ALA A 106 -0.45 -4.20 17.53
CA ALA A 106 0.37 -5.40 17.57
C ALA A 106 1.15 -5.56 16.27
N GLN A 107 2.44 -5.90 16.40
CA GLN A 107 3.34 -6.13 15.28
C GLN A 107 3.43 -7.64 15.03
N VAL A 108 2.67 -8.13 14.05
CA VAL A 108 2.65 -9.53 13.61
C VAL A 108 2.53 -9.56 12.09
N LEU A 109 3.11 -10.58 11.44
CA LEU A 109 3.03 -10.80 9.99
C LEU A 109 1.71 -11.50 9.61
N ALA A 110 0.59 -10.95 10.08
CA ALA A 110 -0.74 -11.48 9.86
C ALA A 110 -1.78 -10.36 9.75
N GLY A 111 -2.80 -10.59 8.91
CA GLY A 111 -4.00 -9.76 8.86
C GLY A 111 -4.92 -10.00 10.07
N GLY A 112 -6.06 -9.30 10.11
CA GLY A 112 -7.11 -9.58 11.10
C GLY A 112 -6.83 -9.14 12.55
N ARG A 113 -5.73 -8.44 12.80
CA ARG A 113 -5.28 -8.00 14.14
C ARG A 113 -6.38 -7.34 14.99
N GLY A 114 -7.24 -6.52 14.40
CA GLY A 114 -8.31 -5.82 15.13
C GLY A 114 -9.36 -6.74 15.75
N LYS A 115 -9.59 -7.94 15.17
CA LYS A 115 -10.52 -8.95 15.68
C LYS A 115 -9.82 -10.07 16.47
N GLY A 116 -8.49 -10.05 16.55
CA GLY A 116 -7.71 -11.05 17.28
C GLY A 116 -7.89 -10.93 18.80
N HIS A 117 -7.46 -11.95 19.52
CA HIS A 117 -7.40 -11.96 20.98
C HIS A 117 -6.00 -12.40 21.42
N PHE A 118 -5.61 -12.01 22.63
CA PHE A 118 -4.39 -12.44 23.27
C PHE A 118 -4.73 -13.48 24.35
N ASP A 119 -3.78 -14.36 24.65
CA ASP A 119 -3.92 -15.36 25.72
C ASP A 119 -4.09 -14.71 27.11
N SER A 120 -3.66 -13.46 27.27
CA SER A 120 -3.90 -12.64 28.45
C SER A 120 -5.37 -12.22 28.63
N GLY A 121 -6.26 -12.57 27.70
CA GLY A 121 -7.67 -12.17 27.70
C GLY A 121 -7.93 -10.80 27.03
N LEU A 122 -6.88 -10.08 26.63
CA LEU A 122 -7.03 -8.81 25.91
C LEU A 122 -7.63 -9.05 24.52
N LYS A 123 -8.65 -8.26 24.16
CA LYS A 123 -9.33 -8.33 22.85
C LYS A 123 -8.85 -7.21 21.92
N GLY A 124 -8.49 -7.59 20.70
CA GLY A 124 -8.06 -6.70 19.63
C GLY A 124 -6.59 -6.32 19.72
N GLY A 125 -5.83 -6.66 18.69
CA GLY A 125 -4.45 -6.21 18.48
C GLY A 125 -4.32 -4.80 17.89
N VAL A 126 -5.41 -4.06 17.74
CA VAL A 126 -5.42 -2.66 17.31
C VAL A 126 -6.35 -1.89 18.23
N ARG A 127 -5.82 -0.91 18.97
CA ARG A 127 -6.56 -0.14 19.97
C ARG A 127 -6.31 1.34 19.80
N THR A 128 -7.39 2.10 19.67
CA THR A 128 -7.35 3.57 19.78
C THR A 128 -7.22 3.96 21.24
N ILE A 129 -6.37 4.94 21.51
CA ILE A 129 -6.15 5.56 22.81
C ILE A 129 -6.55 7.02 22.67
N PHE A 130 -7.37 7.47 23.62
CA PHE A 130 -7.71 8.85 23.83
C PHE A 130 -7.03 9.30 25.12
N SER A 131 -6.39 10.47 25.10
CA SER A 131 -5.82 11.11 26.29
C SER A 131 -6.87 11.95 27.01
#